data_AF-A0A8H8J3K9-F1
#
_entry.id   AF-A0A8H8J3K9-F1
#
_cell.length_a   1.000
_cell.length_b   1.000
_cell.length_c   1.000
_cell.angle_alpha   90.00
_cell.angle_beta   90.00
_cell.angle_gamma   90.00
#
_symmetry.space_group_name_H-M   'P 1'
#
loop_
_entity.id
_entity.type
_entity.pdbx_description
1 polymer ?
#
loop_
_entity_poly.entity_id
_entity_poly.type
_entity_poly.pdbx_seq_one_letter_code
_entity_poly.pdbx_strand_id
1 'polypeptide(L)'
;MYIHWVTMDMDDPSLTLVPLNPLPAEHDNEGDSAVRAQREYIRENITNRPNHDLTHDQKAMALFRDLGSDLSINAFVCNFRLADGTPNEDMVEANYLNERIYERLSVTKWNKRCTDLEIPVNCVMSPFLTAANFTKGIADEFHKVAREEIEACLPRNTIAAADFRFIVQGTDKLHLTLLPVFNMANYRHQLILSCDVPPEVMDKYRDARDEDSSTCVILATFGKARLDDILAGIFRGCNGQGIAKGQSEFMYFYLYGTPEQQHIEHLLVSAENVQLTSDQVQLILTEGGQLSNGDLAKGVIVRFEDVREQTVLPALPPNTPAFFRAGTTHDFTIFRDSHGPDVHGPSLTEAYVSASPIASGRMTLGKMVWADSVMFNEDPLADGAQVQADSAKGKTLEERLNATRRKFQAEDATHADGYYKKHDKQAGWRICLGGKIASIGHNPAGGDLVVSSDAPVSVSAGAKFGVLTGVEPLWIWIL
;
A
#
# COMPACT_ATOMS: atom_id res chain seq x y z
N MET A 1 -22.32 22.27 -9.14
CA MET A 1 -21.34 21.25 -8.70
C MET A 1 -21.36 21.07 -7.20
N TYR A 2 -21.04 22.09 -6.38
CA TYR A 2 -21.03 21.98 -4.90
C TYR A 2 -22.28 21.31 -4.31
N ILE A 3 -23.47 21.71 -4.74
CA ILE A 3 -24.76 21.10 -4.32
C ILE A 3 -24.84 19.58 -4.54
N HIS A 4 -24.17 19.04 -5.57
CA HIS A 4 -24.06 17.59 -5.75
C HIS A 4 -23.12 17.00 -4.69
N TRP A 5 -21.94 17.60 -4.49
CA TRP A 5 -20.97 17.13 -3.48
C TRP A 5 -21.59 17.04 -2.09
N VAL A 6 -22.32 18.07 -1.66
CA VAL A 6 -22.90 18.10 -0.31
C VAL A 6 -24.13 17.22 -0.11
N THR A 7 -24.70 16.64 -1.17
CA THR A 7 -25.92 15.80 -1.08
C THR A 7 -25.76 14.38 -1.60
N MET A 8 -24.64 14.06 -2.26
CA MET A 8 -24.44 12.80 -2.99
C MET A 8 -24.43 11.56 -2.09
N ASP A 9 -23.84 11.66 -0.90
CA ASP A 9 -23.69 10.55 0.05
C ASP A 9 -24.91 10.34 0.96
N MET A 10 -25.95 11.20 0.88
CA MET A 10 -27.08 11.14 1.82
C MET A 10 -27.86 9.82 1.79
N ASP A 11 -27.93 9.18 0.63
CA ASP A 11 -28.62 7.89 0.43
C ASP A 11 -27.63 6.75 0.14
N ASP A 12 -26.32 7.02 0.21
CA ASP A 12 -25.30 6.01 -0.05
C ASP A 12 -24.86 5.35 1.27
N PRO A 13 -25.02 4.02 1.41
CA PRO A 13 -24.66 3.32 2.64
C PRO A 13 -23.16 3.13 2.81
N SER A 14 -22.33 3.50 1.83
CA SER A 14 -20.91 3.21 1.80
C SER A 14 -20.06 4.47 1.63
N LEU A 15 -20.45 5.40 0.77
CA LEU A 15 -19.75 6.66 0.54
C LEU A 15 -20.04 7.65 1.67
N THR A 16 -19.04 8.45 2.04
CA THR A 16 -19.17 9.70 2.77
C THR A 16 -18.44 10.77 1.98
N LEU A 17 -19.07 11.93 1.76
CA LEU A 17 -18.47 13.01 0.97
C LEU A 17 -18.55 14.31 1.75
N VAL A 18 -17.40 14.89 2.06
CA VAL A 18 -17.29 16.11 2.86
C VAL A 18 -16.68 17.23 2.01
N PRO A 19 -17.46 18.26 1.64
CA PRO A 19 -16.91 19.48 1.04
C PRO A 19 -16.06 20.28 2.04
N LEU A 20 -15.03 20.97 1.54
CA LEU A 20 -14.18 21.83 2.39
C LEU A 20 -14.94 23.05 2.92
N ASN A 21 -15.79 23.65 2.09
CA ASN A 21 -16.64 24.77 2.48
C ASN A 21 -17.87 24.21 3.21
N PRO A 22 -18.06 24.51 4.52
CA PRO A 22 -19.20 24.02 5.27
C PRO A 22 -20.49 24.68 4.79
N LEU A 23 -21.60 24.00 5.01
CA LEU A 23 -22.93 24.58 4.86
C LEU A 23 -23.17 25.70 5.89
N PRO A 24 -24.10 26.63 5.64
CA PRO A 24 -24.44 27.67 6.63
C PRO A 24 -24.82 27.11 8.01
N ALA A 25 -25.61 26.02 8.07
CA ALA A 25 -25.98 25.39 9.35
C ALA A 25 -24.78 24.74 10.07
N GLU A 26 -23.76 24.30 9.33
CA GLU A 26 -22.50 23.78 9.89
C GLU A 26 -21.63 24.93 10.41
N HIS A 27 -21.48 26.00 9.63
CA HIS A 27 -20.76 27.21 10.01
C HIS A 27 -21.33 27.84 11.28
N ASP A 28 -22.66 27.90 11.38
CA ASP A 28 -23.38 28.50 12.50
C ASP A 28 -23.55 27.54 13.70
N ASN A 29 -22.99 26.31 13.62
CA ASN A 29 -23.04 25.28 14.65
C ASN A 29 -24.46 24.94 15.12
N GLU A 30 -25.42 24.87 14.18
CA GLU A 30 -26.84 24.62 14.49
C GLU A 30 -27.13 23.13 14.84
N GLY A 31 -26.13 22.26 14.75
CA GLY A 31 -26.18 20.84 15.10
C GLY A 31 -26.65 19.92 13.97
N ASP A 32 -26.37 18.63 14.11
CA ASP A 32 -26.52 17.62 13.03
C ASP A 32 -27.93 17.55 12.43
N SER A 33 -28.97 17.76 13.24
CA SER A 33 -30.35 17.75 12.76
C SER A 33 -30.64 18.93 11.82
N ALA A 34 -30.10 20.12 12.10
CA ALA A 34 -30.25 21.30 11.26
C ALA A 34 -29.46 21.16 9.96
N VAL A 35 -28.22 20.63 10.06
CA VAL A 35 -27.37 20.30 8.92
C VAL A 35 -28.08 19.31 8.00
N ARG A 36 -28.62 18.22 8.56
CA ARG A 36 -29.38 17.23 7.80
C ARG A 36 -30.60 17.84 7.10
N ALA A 37 -31.38 18.65 7.80
CA ALA A 37 -32.54 19.32 7.24
C ALA A 37 -32.16 20.29 6.09
N GLN A 38 -31.04 20.99 6.23
CA GLN A 38 -30.53 21.87 5.18
C GLN A 38 -30.08 21.08 3.94
N ARG A 39 -29.39 19.94 4.13
CA ARG A 39 -29.00 19.03 3.05
C ARG A 39 -30.22 18.43 2.34
N GLU A 40 -31.25 18.03 3.09
CA GLU A 40 -32.55 17.57 2.54
C GLU A 40 -33.21 18.67 1.70
N TYR A 41 -33.26 19.91 2.22
CA TYR A 41 -33.79 21.05 1.49
C TYR A 41 -33.04 21.32 0.18
N ILE A 42 -31.70 21.29 0.20
CA ILE A 42 -30.86 21.47 -1.00
C ILE A 42 -31.20 20.41 -2.05
N ARG A 43 -31.26 19.14 -1.64
CA ARG A 43 -31.54 18.01 -2.55
C ARG A 43 -32.92 18.12 -3.20
N GLU A 44 -33.94 18.51 -2.43
CA GLU A 44 -35.32 18.60 -2.91
C GLU A 44 -35.60 19.87 -3.72
N ASN A 45 -34.99 21.00 -3.36
CA ASN A 45 -35.38 22.32 -3.84
C ASN A 45 -34.33 23.02 -4.69
N ILE A 46 -33.13 22.46 -4.84
CA ILE A 46 -32.04 23.05 -5.63
C ILE A 46 -31.43 22.04 -6.61
N THR A 47 -31.04 20.87 -6.12
CA THR A 47 -30.37 19.83 -6.93
C THR A 47 -31.26 19.41 -8.11
N ASN A 48 -30.67 19.29 -9.30
CA ASN A 48 -31.33 18.83 -10.54
C ASN A 48 -32.50 19.68 -11.05
N ARG A 49 -32.72 20.89 -10.50
CA ARG A 49 -33.77 21.78 -11.01
C ARG A 49 -33.34 22.51 -12.28
N PRO A 50 -34.26 22.77 -13.22
CA PRO A 50 -33.98 23.67 -14.34
C PRO A 50 -33.57 25.06 -13.85
N ASN A 51 -32.55 25.64 -14.47
CA ASN A 51 -32.04 26.97 -14.10
C ASN A 51 -33.15 28.04 -14.05
N HIS A 52 -34.09 27.99 -15.01
CA HIS A 52 -35.22 28.91 -15.05
C HIS A 52 -36.06 28.85 -13.77
N ASP A 53 -36.36 27.65 -13.27
CA ASP A 53 -37.23 27.51 -12.11
C ASP A 53 -36.49 27.87 -10.82
N LEU A 54 -35.18 27.56 -10.78
CA LEU A 54 -34.33 27.90 -9.64
C LEU A 54 -34.18 29.41 -9.50
N THR A 55 -33.96 30.17 -10.58
CA THR A 55 -33.77 31.63 -10.50
C THR A 55 -35.01 32.41 -10.05
N HIS A 56 -36.20 31.83 -10.19
CA HIS A 56 -37.45 32.43 -9.72
C HIS A 56 -37.79 32.06 -8.26
N ASP A 57 -37.09 31.11 -7.67
CA ASP A 57 -37.25 30.70 -6.28
C ASP A 57 -36.33 31.52 -5.37
N GLN A 58 -36.90 32.57 -4.76
CA GLN A 58 -36.14 33.50 -3.92
C GLN A 58 -35.48 32.82 -2.72
N LYS A 59 -36.15 31.82 -2.13
CA LYS A 59 -35.64 31.10 -0.95
C LYS A 59 -34.49 30.19 -1.36
N ALA A 60 -34.65 29.42 -2.43
CA ALA A 60 -33.59 28.59 -2.97
C ALA A 60 -32.37 29.41 -3.43
N MET A 61 -32.58 30.54 -4.12
CA MET A 61 -31.50 31.42 -4.57
C MET A 61 -30.81 32.17 -3.43
N ALA A 62 -31.50 32.45 -2.33
CA ALA A 62 -30.87 33.00 -1.13
C ALA A 62 -29.85 32.01 -0.58
N LEU A 63 -30.27 30.77 -0.32
CA LEU A 63 -29.36 29.72 0.13
C LEU A 63 -28.25 29.45 -0.89
N PHE A 64 -28.57 29.30 -2.18
CA PHE A 64 -27.61 28.97 -3.23
C PHE A 64 -26.42 29.94 -3.32
N ARG A 65 -26.62 31.23 -3.01
CA ARG A 65 -25.55 32.24 -3.00
C ARG A 65 -24.54 32.03 -1.87
N ASP A 66 -24.96 31.37 -0.80
CA ASP A 66 -24.14 31.11 0.38
C ASP A 66 -23.50 29.70 0.33
N LEU A 67 -23.66 28.97 -0.78
CA LEU A 67 -23.13 27.61 -0.95
C LEU A 67 -21.82 27.58 -1.76
N GLY A 68 -20.85 26.83 -1.25
CA GLY A 68 -19.62 26.48 -1.97
C GLY A 68 -18.51 27.50 -1.87
N SER A 69 -17.62 27.46 -2.86
CA SER A 69 -16.38 28.26 -2.86
C SER A 69 -16.59 29.68 -3.37
N ASP A 70 -15.91 30.65 -2.73
CA ASP A 70 -15.89 32.06 -3.11
C ASP A 70 -15.49 32.28 -4.58
N LEU A 71 -14.53 31.49 -5.09
CA LEU A 71 -13.91 31.69 -6.41
C LEU A 71 -14.00 30.46 -7.32
N SER A 72 -15.12 29.73 -7.28
CA SER A 72 -15.41 28.60 -8.19
C SER A 72 -14.46 27.40 -8.10
N ILE A 73 -13.70 27.27 -7.01
CA ILE A 73 -12.80 26.14 -6.75
C ILE A 73 -13.35 25.35 -5.58
N ASN A 74 -14.06 24.26 -5.85
CA ASN A 74 -14.64 23.42 -4.81
C ASN A 74 -13.64 22.32 -4.44
N ALA A 75 -13.20 22.27 -3.19
CA ALA A 75 -12.47 21.13 -2.66
C ALA A 75 -13.42 20.24 -1.85
N PHE A 76 -13.19 18.94 -1.91
CA PHE A 76 -13.97 17.95 -1.14
C PHE A 76 -13.10 16.72 -0.90
N VAL A 77 -13.53 15.85 0.01
CA VAL A 77 -12.88 14.57 0.28
C VAL A 77 -13.93 13.47 0.33
N CYS A 78 -13.58 12.30 -0.20
CA CYS A 78 -14.37 11.09 -0.06
C CYS A 78 -13.83 10.24 1.09
N ASN A 79 -14.71 9.64 1.86
CA ASN A 79 -14.40 8.58 2.80
C ASN A 79 -15.40 7.43 2.59
N PHE A 80 -15.17 6.31 3.26
CA PHE A 80 -16.00 5.13 3.09
C PHE A 80 -16.34 4.47 4.42
N ARG A 81 -17.35 3.61 4.39
CA ARG A 81 -17.71 2.72 5.51
C ARG A 81 -17.18 1.33 5.24
N LEU A 82 -16.69 0.69 6.29
CA LEU A 82 -16.24 -0.70 6.27
C LEU A 82 -17.43 -1.65 6.04
N ALA A 83 -17.14 -2.93 5.82
CA ALA A 83 -18.16 -3.94 5.52
C ALA A 83 -19.21 -4.13 6.64
N ASP A 84 -18.88 -3.76 7.88
CA ASP A 84 -19.78 -3.75 9.05
C ASP A 84 -20.60 -2.45 9.19
N GLY A 85 -20.39 -1.47 8.30
CA GLY A 85 -21.06 -0.18 8.28
C GLY A 85 -20.39 0.92 9.11
N THR A 86 -19.30 0.61 9.84
CA THR A 86 -18.59 1.64 10.61
C THR A 86 -17.83 2.58 9.67
N PRO A 87 -17.79 3.89 9.95
CA PRO A 87 -16.93 4.82 9.20
C PRO A 87 -15.46 4.39 9.25
N ASN A 88 -14.74 4.53 8.14
CA ASN A 88 -13.29 4.45 8.14
C ASN A 88 -12.70 5.64 8.92
N GLU A 89 -11.83 5.34 9.88
CA GLU A 89 -11.10 6.33 10.68
C GLU A 89 -9.60 6.40 10.29
N ASP A 90 -9.14 5.54 9.36
CA ASP A 90 -7.76 5.57 8.86
C ASP A 90 -7.62 6.58 7.71
N MET A 91 -6.84 7.64 7.98
CA MET A 91 -6.54 8.69 7.00
C MET A 91 -5.76 8.17 5.80
N VAL A 92 -4.89 7.16 5.97
CA VAL A 92 -4.11 6.57 4.87
C VAL A 92 -5.06 5.88 3.88
N GLU A 93 -6.06 5.18 4.39
CA GLU A 93 -7.05 4.48 3.56
C GLU A 93 -8.04 5.46 2.91
N ALA A 94 -8.35 6.57 3.59
CA ALA A 94 -9.09 7.68 2.99
C ALA A 94 -8.31 8.33 1.83
N ASN A 95 -7.02 8.62 2.02
CA ASN A 95 -6.14 9.13 0.96
C ASN A 95 -6.08 8.16 -0.21
N TYR A 96 -5.89 6.87 0.08
CA TYR A 96 -5.84 5.83 -0.93
C TYR A 96 -7.10 5.79 -1.80
N LEU A 97 -8.30 5.91 -1.20
CA LEU A 97 -9.54 6.04 -1.96
C LEU A 97 -9.55 7.28 -2.86
N ASN A 98 -9.17 8.45 -2.34
CA ASN A 98 -9.20 9.71 -3.09
C ASN A 98 -8.17 9.72 -4.24
N GLU A 99 -6.98 9.16 -4.02
CA GLU A 99 -5.95 8.98 -5.03
C GLU A 99 -6.50 8.13 -6.19
N ARG A 100 -7.13 6.99 -5.89
CA ARG A 100 -7.72 6.12 -6.92
C ARG A 100 -8.85 6.79 -7.70
N ILE A 101 -9.74 7.50 -7.01
CA ILE A 101 -10.78 8.31 -7.66
C ILE A 101 -10.14 9.36 -8.58
N TYR A 102 -9.09 10.05 -8.11
CA TYR A 102 -8.36 11.03 -8.89
C TYR A 102 -7.70 10.40 -10.13
N GLU A 103 -7.04 9.25 -10.00
CA GLU A 103 -6.41 8.55 -11.12
C GLU A 103 -7.42 8.13 -12.19
N ARG A 104 -8.61 7.65 -11.78
CA ARG A 104 -9.71 7.31 -12.69
C ARG A 104 -10.25 8.52 -13.46
N LEU A 105 -10.17 9.69 -12.85
CA LEU A 105 -10.73 10.95 -13.37
C LEU A 105 -9.66 11.88 -13.96
N SER A 106 -8.41 11.42 -14.05
CA SER A 106 -7.28 12.18 -14.59
C SER A 106 -6.53 11.41 -15.68
N VAL A 107 -5.65 12.10 -16.39
CA VAL A 107 -4.83 11.52 -17.49
C VAL A 107 -3.44 11.10 -16.98
N THR A 108 -3.12 11.42 -15.73
CA THR A 108 -1.82 11.17 -15.10
C THR A 108 -2.00 10.28 -13.90
N LYS A 109 -1.15 9.26 -13.78
CA LYS A 109 -1.00 8.53 -12.53
C LYS A 109 -0.20 9.34 -11.55
N TRP A 110 -0.62 9.30 -10.29
CA TRP A 110 0.08 9.94 -9.19
C TRP A 110 0.86 8.83 -8.47
N ASN A 111 2.18 8.98 -8.35
CA ASN A 111 3.04 7.93 -7.78
C ASN A 111 3.61 8.35 -6.43
N LYS A 112 2.92 9.21 -5.67
CA LYS A 112 3.43 9.71 -4.39
C LYS A 112 2.36 9.59 -3.31
N ARG A 113 2.53 8.61 -2.42
CA ARG A 113 1.67 8.46 -1.25
C ARG A 113 2.01 9.52 -0.21
N CYS A 114 1.01 10.25 0.25
CA CYS A 114 1.17 11.24 1.31
C CYS A 114 0.43 10.80 2.57
N THR A 115 1.01 11.11 3.74
CA THR A 115 0.33 11.02 5.03
C THR A 115 -0.47 12.27 5.36
N ASP A 116 -0.36 13.34 4.57
CA ASP A 116 -1.25 14.50 4.69
C ASP A 116 -2.57 14.21 3.97
N LEU A 117 -3.69 14.75 4.43
CA LEU A 117 -4.99 14.53 3.81
C LEU A 117 -5.00 15.01 2.36
N GLU A 118 -5.29 14.09 1.44
CA GLU A 118 -5.41 14.38 0.01
C GLU A 118 -6.84 14.72 -0.36
N ILE A 119 -7.03 15.86 -1.01
CA ILE A 119 -8.35 16.37 -1.36
C ILE A 119 -8.48 16.58 -2.88
N PRO A 120 -9.48 15.95 -3.51
CA PRO A 120 -9.89 16.31 -4.85
C PRO A 120 -10.32 17.78 -4.97
N VAL A 121 -9.90 18.42 -6.06
CA VAL A 121 -10.25 19.83 -6.36
C VAL A 121 -11.00 19.92 -7.68
N ASN A 122 -12.16 20.56 -7.64
CA ASN A 122 -13.03 20.83 -8.78
C ASN A 122 -13.06 22.32 -9.11
N CYS A 123 -12.27 22.74 -10.10
CA CYS A 123 -12.27 24.09 -10.65
C CYS A 123 -13.36 24.25 -11.72
N VAL A 124 -14.38 25.06 -11.45
CA VAL A 124 -15.56 25.24 -12.32
C VAL A 124 -15.40 26.51 -13.14
N MET A 125 -14.76 26.41 -14.31
CA MET A 125 -14.56 27.55 -15.23
C MET A 125 -15.53 27.58 -16.41
N SER A 126 -16.27 26.49 -16.62
CA SER A 126 -17.18 26.38 -17.76
C SER A 126 -18.56 26.97 -17.43
N PRO A 127 -19.05 27.95 -18.22
CA PRO A 127 -20.40 28.49 -18.04
C PRO A 127 -21.49 27.52 -18.54
N PHE A 128 -21.12 26.42 -19.20
CA PHE A 128 -22.06 25.50 -19.85
C PHE A 128 -22.51 24.33 -18.98
N LEU A 129 -21.93 24.18 -17.79
CA LEU A 129 -22.12 22.97 -16.96
C LEU A 129 -23.57 22.76 -16.51
N THR A 130 -24.35 23.82 -16.36
CA THR A 130 -25.74 23.74 -15.92
C THR A 130 -26.73 23.58 -17.08
N ALA A 131 -26.26 23.72 -18.33
CA ALA A 131 -27.11 23.52 -19.50
C ALA A 131 -27.61 22.08 -19.56
N ALA A 132 -28.91 21.91 -19.79
CA ALA A 132 -29.58 20.60 -19.84
C ALA A 132 -29.27 19.70 -18.63
N ASN A 133 -29.01 20.30 -17.46
CA ASN A 133 -28.63 19.60 -16.24
C ASN A 133 -27.38 18.69 -16.40
N PHE A 134 -26.42 19.08 -17.25
CA PHE A 134 -25.19 18.32 -17.48
C PHE A 134 -24.39 18.06 -16.19
N THR A 135 -24.47 18.96 -15.20
CA THR A 135 -23.89 18.72 -13.86
C THR A 135 -24.35 17.42 -13.21
N LYS A 136 -25.59 16.98 -13.46
CA LYS A 136 -26.10 15.71 -12.95
C LYS A 136 -25.35 14.53 -13.56
N GLY A 137 -25.15 14.54 -14.88
CA GLY A 137 -24.41 13.47 -15.55
C GLY A 137 -22.98 13.34 -15.02
N ILE A 138 -22.31 14.47 -14.75
CA ILE A 138 -20.98 14.47 -14.10
C ILE A 138 -21.07 13.89 -12.67
N ALA A 139 -22.06 14.31 -11.89
CA ALA A 139 -22.24 13.84 -10.52
C ALA A 139 -22.56 12.34 -10.46
N ASP A 140 -23.42 11.84 -11.36
CA ASP A 140 -23.78 10.42 -11.46
C ASP A 140 -22.56 9.56 -11.83
N GLU A 141 -21.77 9.98 -12.83
CA GLU A 141 -20.55 9.26 -13.22
C GLU A 141 -19.48 9.31 -12.12
N PHE A 142 -19.34 10.45 -11.42
CA PHE A 142 -18.45 10.54 -10.27
C PHE A 142 -18.89 9.58 -9.16
N HIS A 143 -20.18 9.59 -8.79
CA HIS A 143 -20.73 8.72 -7.76
C HIS A 143 -20.49 7.24 -8.08
N LYS A 144 -20.71 6.86 -9.33
CA LYS A 144 -20.42 5.51 -9.83
C LYS A 144 -18.95 5.14 -9.66
N VAL A 145 -18.01 6.00 -10.10
CA VAL A 145 -16.57 5.76 -9.94
C VAL A 145 -16.20 5.65 -8.47
N ALA A 146 -16.70 6.54 -7.62
CA ALA A 146 -16.44 6.49 -6.18
C ALA A 146 -16.89 5.15 -5.57
N ARG A 147 -18.07 4.64 -5.94
CA ARG A 147 -18.54 3.33 -5.49
C ARG A 147 -17.68 2.17 -5.96
N GLU A 148 -17.31 2.15 -7.24
CA GLU A 148 -16.42 1.13 -7.80
C GLU A 148 -15.08 1.09 -7.05
N GLU A 149 -14.50 2.26 -6.74
CA GLU A 149 -13.24 2.32 -6.00
C GLU A 149 -13.41 1.98 -4.51
N ILE A 150 -14.54 2.32 -3.88
CA ILE A 150 -14.85 1.85 -2.52
C ILE A 150 -14.91 0.33 -2.48
N GLU A 151 -15.64 -0.30 -3.41
CA GLU A 151 -15.74 -1.76 -3.50
C GLU A 151 -14.36 -2.41 -3.70
N ALA A 152 -13.47 -1.77 -4.48
CA ALA A 152 -12.10 -2.22 -4.65
C ALA A 152 -11.25 -2.08 -3.37
N CYS A 153 -11.45 -1.01 -2.59
CA CYS A 153 -10.73 -0.77 -1.34
C CYS A 153 -11.22 -1.61 -0.15
N LEU A 154 -12.43 -2.17 -0.18
CA LEU A 154 -12.98 -2.94 0.94
C LEU A 154 -12.16 -4.20 1.31
N PRO A 155 -11.77 -5.08 0.36
CA PRO A 155 -10.94 -6.25 0.66
C PRO A 155 -9.61 -5.92 1.34
N ARG A 156 -9.05 -4.75 1.02
CA ARG A 156 -7.81 -4.21 1.60
C ARG A 156 -7.92 -4.04 3.11
N ASN A 157 -9.11 -3.65 3.59
CA ASN A 157 -9.39 -3.29 4.98
C ASN A 157 -10.24 -4.34 5.72
N THR A 158 -10.56 -5.46 5.09
CA THR A 158 -11.42 -6.49 5.68
C THR A 158 -10.57 -7.58 6.34
N ILE A 159 -10.68 -7.71 7.66
CA ILE A 159 -10.00 -8.77 8.42
C ILE A 159 -10.73 -10.11 8.22
N ALA A 160 -10.12 -11.00 7.44
CA ALA A 160 -10.62 -12.32 7.11
C ALA A 160 -9.55 -13.40 7.29
N ALA A 161 -9.96 -14.67 7.27
CA ALA A 161 -9.02 -15.77 7.34
C ALA A 161 -8.10 -15.78 6.10
N ALA A 162 -6.79 -15.89 6.34
CA ALA A 162 -5.73 -15.75 5.33
C ALA A 162 -4.67 -16.86 5.48
N ASP A 163 -3.89 -17.08 4.42
CA ASP A 163 -2.73 -17.97 4.44
C ASP A 163 -1.49 -17.20 4.87
N PHE A 164 -1.05 -17.41 6.11
CA PHE A 164 0.12 -16.72 6.66
C PHE A 164 1.39 -17.47 6.31
N ARG A 165 2.45 -16.72 5.99
CA ARG A 165 3.78 -17.24 5.67
C ARG A 165 4.80 -16.69 6.64
N PHE A 166 5.73 -17.52 7.06
CA PHE A 166 6.73 -17.20 8.07
C PHE A 166 8.11 -17.62 7.59
N ILE A 167 9.09 -16.74 7.77
CA ILE A 167 10.52 -17.06 7.66
C ILE A 167 10.91 -17.87 8.90
N VAL A 168 11.62 -18.98 8.70
CA VAL A 168 12.14 -19.83 9.78
C VAL A 168 13.56 -19.43 10.13
N GLN A 169 13.83 -19.24 11.42
CA GLN A 169 15.13 -18.87 11.95
C GLN A 169 15.52 -19.78 13.12
N GLY A 170 16.83 -20.08 13.23
CA GLY A 170 17.40 -20.86 14.32
C GLY A 170 17.38 -22.37 14.05
N THR A 171 18.37 -23.09 14.57
CA THR A 171 18.51 -24.56 14.43
C THR A 171 18.54 -25.27 15.79
N ASP A 172 18.61 -24.51 16.87
CA ASP A 172 18.49 -24.97 18.25
C ASP A 172 17.05 -24.79 18.76
N LYS A 173 16.48 -23.58 18.65
CA LYS A 173 15.08 -23.25 18.89
C LYS A 173 14.52 -22.50 17.67
N LEU A 174 13.35 -22.93 17.18
CA LEU A 174 12.74 -22.28 16.01
C LEU A 174 12.05 -20.99 16.38
N HIS A 175 12.37 -19.97 15.59
CA HIS A 175 11.69 -18.69 15.57
C HIS A 175 11.04 -18.49 14.20
N LEU A 176 9.82 -17.97 14.20
CA LEU A 176 9.01 -17.72 13.01
C LEU A 176 8.73 -16.23 12.90
N THR A 177 9.17 -15.62 11.81
CA THR A 177 8.92 -14.21 11.51
C THR A 177 7.92 -14.12 10.38
N LEU A 178 6.79 -13.46 10.62
CA LEU A 178 5.73 -13.28 9.61
C LEU A 178 6.27 -12.53 8.39
N LEU A 179 5.75 -12.86 7.20
CA LEU A 179 5.92 -12.08 5.97
C LEU A 179 4.76 -11.07 5.85
N PRO A 180 4.95 -9.80 6.27
CA PRO A 180 3.90 -8.80 6.19
C PRO A 180 3.68 -8.29 4.77
N VAL A 181 2.44 -7.85 4.53
CA VAL A 181 2.08 -7.03 3.37
C VAL A 181 1.43 -5.77 3.89
N PHE A 182 2.10 -4.64 3.71
CA PHE A 182 1.72 -3.35 4.27
C PHE A 182 0.32 -2.89 3.82
N ASN A 183 -0.06 -3.33 2.63
CA ASN A 183 -1.22 -2.87 1.91
C ASN A 183 -2.45 -3.77 2.08
N MET A 184 -2.42 -4.71 3.03
CA MET A 184 -3.54 -5.62 3.27
C MET A 184 -3.72 -5.79 4.78
N ALA A 185 -4.88 -5.41 5.32
CA ALA A 185 -5.17 -5.45 6.75
C ALA A 185 -4.89 -6.82 7.39
N ASN A 186 -5.14 -7.92 6.67
CA ASN A 186 -4.85 -9.28 7.16
C ASN A 186 -3.36 -9.51 7.45
N TYR A 187 -2.47 -8.89 6.69
CA TYR A 187 -1.03 -9.13 6.71
C TYR A 187 -0.25 -7.93 7.24
N ARG A 188 -0.93 -6.87 7.67
CA ARG A 188 -0.34 -5.63 8.17
C ARG A 188 0.07 -5.78 9.64
N HIS A 189 0.85 -6.83 9.90
CA HIS A 189 1.31 -7.20 11.22
C HIS A 189 2.79 -7.55 11.19
N GLN A 190 3.55 -7.07 12.17
CA GLN A 190 4.88 -7.60 12.43
C GLN A 190 4.79 -8.60 13.59
N LEU A 191 5.11 -9.86 13.32
CA LEU A 191 4.95 -10.95 14.29
C LEU A 191 6.19 -11.84 14.31
N ILE A 192 6.75 -12.03 15.51
CA ILE A 192 7.84 -12.98 15.78
C ILE A 192 7.35 -13.97 16.83
N LEU A 193 7.40 -15.26 16.51
CA LEU A 193 6.97 -16.35 17.39
C LEU A 193 8.16 -17.25 17.71
N SER A 194 8.22 -17.77 18.94
CA SER A 194 9.03 -18.96 19.22
C SER A 194 8.12 -20.18 19.29
N CYS A 195 8.54 -21.31 18.72
CA CYS A 195 7.71 -22.51 18.67
C CYS A 195 8.53 -23.79 18.82
N ASP A 196 7.86 -24.83 19.33
CA ASP A 196 8.39 -26.18 19.35
C ASP A 196 7.84 -26.98 18.17
N VAL A 197 8.75 -27.62 17.44
CA VAL A 197 8.43 -28.56 16.36
C VAL A 197 8.77 -29.99 16.76
N PRO A 198 8.06 -30.99 16.20
CA PRO A 198 8.41 -32.39 16.42
C PRO A 198 9.88 -32.68 16.08
N PRO A 199 10.60 -33.48 16.88
CA PRO A 199 12.03 -33.75 16.67
C PRO A 199 12.38 -34.24 15.26
N GLU A 200 11.57 -35.13 14.70
CA GLU A 200 11.76 -35.65 13.33
C GLU A 200 11.72 -34.58 12.24
N VAL A 201 10.95 -33.51 12.47
CA VAL A 201 10.84 -32.36 11.57
C VAL A 201 12.03 -31.45 11.76
N MET A 202 12.44 -31.25 13.02
CA MET A 202 13.60 -30.44 13.35
C MET A 202 14.89 -31.02 12.75
N ASP A 203 15.05 -32.33 12.80
CA ASP A 203 16.23 -33.00 12.24
C ASP A 203 16.28 -32.85 10.72
N LYS A 204 15.16 -33.01 10.01
CA LYS A 204 15.09 -32.75 8.56
C LYS A 204 15.39 -31.29 8.21
N TYR A 205 14.94 -30.36 9.05
CA TYR A 205 15.23 -28.94 8.87
C TYR A 205 16.73 -28.66 9.08
N ARG A 206 17.36 -29.27 10.09
CA ARG A 206 18.81 -29.18 10.32
C ARG A 206 19.59 -29.76 9.16
N ASP A 207 19.23 -30.94 8.67
CA ASP A 207 19.87 -31.55 7.50
C ASP A 207 19.82 -30.62 6.28
N ALA A 208 18.65 -30.01 6.01
CA ALA A 208 18.49 -29.05 4.92
C ALA A 208 19.33 -27.77 5.13
N ARG A 209 19.45 -27.28 6.38
CA ARG A 209 20.30 -26.12 6.73
C ARG A 209 21.78 -26.44 6.67
N ASP A 210 22.18 -27.68 6.93
CA ASP A 210 23.56 -28.14 6.82
C ASP A 210 23.98 -28.28 5.35
N GLU A 211 23.06 -28.70 4.47
CA GLU A 211 23.26 -28.71 3.02
C GLU A 211 23.44 -27.29 2.46
N ASP A 212 22.55 -26.35 2.84
CA ASP A 212 22.67 -24.94 2.46
C ASP A 212 22.18 -23.98 3.55
N SER A 213 23.14 -23.55 4.38
CA SER A 213 22.94 -22.54 5.42
C SER A 213 22.60 -21.13 4.94
N SER A 214 22.63 -20.86 3.62
CA SER A 214 22.20 -19.57 3.06
C SER A 214 20.73 -19.56 2.61
N THR A 215 20.13 -20.74 2.41
CA THR A 215 18.74 -20.84 1.94
C THR A 215 17.75 -20.38 3.01
N CYS A 216 16.85 -19.47 2.62
CA CYS A 216 15.69 -19.07 3.41
C CYS A 216 14.57 -20.12 3.29
N VAL A 217 14.10 -20.61 4.44
CA VAL A 217 12.99 -21.57 4.51
C VAL A 217 11.74 -20.84 4.95
N ILE A 218 10.64 -21.02 4.19
CA ILE A 218 9.34 -20.41 4.48
C ILE A 218 8.37 -21.50 4.90
N LEU A 219 7.69 -21.29 6.03
CA LEU A 219 6.55 -22.08 6.46
C LEU A 219 5.26 -21.33 6.17
N ALA A 220 4.24 -22.05 5.71
CA ALA A 220 2.91 -21.50 5.48
C ALA A 220 1.87 -22.24 6.31
N THR A 221 0.81 -21.55 6.70
CA THR A 221 -0.34 -22.20 7.32
C THR A 221 -0.99 -23.16 6.33
N PHE A 222 -1.41 -24.34 6.81
CA PHE A 222 -2.02 -25.37 5.96
C PHE A 222 -3.36 -24.93 5.36
N GLY A 223 -4.07 -24.03 6.03
CA GLY A 223 -5.31 -23.45 5.58
C GLY A 223 -5.42 -21.98 5.97
N LYS A 224 -6.52 -21.36 5.54
CA LYS A 224 -6.85 -20.00 5.96
C LYS A 224 -7.15 -19.98 7.45
N ALA A 225 -6.44 -19.16 8.19
CA ALA A 225 -6.64 -18.93 9.62
C ALA A 225 -6.79 -17.43 9.88
N ARG A 226 -7.40 -17.04 10.98
CA ARG A 226 -7.24 -15.66 11.47
C ARG A 226 -5.97 -15.59 12.30
N LEU A 227 -5.29 -14.45 12.30
CA LEU A 227 -4.10 -14.28 13.13
C LEU A 227 -4.45 -14.43 14.62
N ASP A 228 -5.61 -13.94 15.04
CA ASP A 228 -6.17 -14.13 16.39
C ASP A 228 -6.25 -15.62 16.79
N ASP A 229 -6.58 -16.50 15.85
CA ASP A 229 -6.71 -17.94 16.11
C ASP A 229 -5.34 -18.61 16.31
N ILE A 230 -4.31 -18.12 15.60
CA ILE A 230 -2.91 -18.55 15.78
C ILE A 230 -2.41 -18.13 17.17
N LEU A 231 -2.91 -17.02 17.69
CA LEU A 231 -2.52 -16.41 18.96
C LEU A 231 -3.43 -16.81 20.14
N ALA A 232 -4.43 -17.66 19.92
CA ALA A 232 -5.48 -17.96 20.88
C ALA A 232 -4.93 -18.59 22.17
N GLY A 233 -4.78 -17.73 23.18
CA GLY A 233 -4.22 -17.96 24.50
C GLY A 233 -3.69 -16.66 25.15
N ILE A 234 -3.31 -15.66 24.35
CA ILE A 234 -2.54 -14.48 24.85
C ILE A 234 -3.14 -13.12 24.43
N PHE A 235 -4.08 -13.04 23.48
CA PHE A 235 -4.43 -11.77 22.84
C PHE A 235 -5.90 -11.31 22.94
N ARG A 236 -6.08 -9.98 23.07
CA ARG A 236 -7.33 -9.22 22.83
C ARG A 236 -6.97 -8.06 21.90
N GLY A 237 -7.53 -8.03 20.69
CA GLY A 237 -7.14 -7.08 19.63
C GLY A 237 -7.63 -5.64 19.78
N CYS A 238 -6.86 -4.73 19.20
CA CYS A 238 -7.13 -3.31 19.04
C CYS A 238 -6.90 -2.94 17.57
N ASN A 239 -7.73 -2.08 16.96
CA ASN A 239 -7.53 -1.59 15.60
C ASN A 239 -6.30 -0.67 15.53
N GLY A 240 -5.45 -0.85 14.52
CA GLY A 240 -4.25 -0.03 14.31
C GLY A 240 -4.60 1.45 14.14
N GLN A 241 -4.03 2.30 14.99
CA GLN A 241 -4.02 3.74 14.79
C GLN A 241 -2.77 4.10 13.98
N GLY A 242 -2.98 4.92 12.94
CA GLY A 242 -2.10 5.06 11.79
C GLY A 242 -0.63 5.41 12.07
N ILE A 243 0.20 5.02 11.11
CA ILE A 243 1.63 5.24 11.07
C ILE A 243 1.95 6.74 10.89
N ALA A 244 2.76 7.30 11.78
CA ALA A 244 3.24 8.68 11.67
C ALA A 244 4.43 8.83 10.71
N LYS A 245 4.53 10.05 10.22
CA LYS A 245 5.41 10.59 9.17
C LYS A 245 6.93 10.59 9.48
N GLY A 246 7.36 10.14 10.65
CA GLY A 246 8.76 10.18 11.06
C GLY A 246 9.47 8.87 10.76
N GLN A 247 10.20 8.79 9.65
CA GLN A 247 11.22 7.75 9.52
C GLN A 247 12.22 7.92 10.67
N SER A 248 12.61 6.81 11.27
CA SER A 248 13.56 6.87 12.37
C SER A 248 14.91 7.38 11.86
N GLU A 249 15.62 8.15 12.68
CA GLU A 249 16.94 8.67 12.28
C GLU A 249 17.95 7.52 12.08
N PHE A 250 17.79 6.46 12.87
CA PHE A 250 18.62 5.26 12.87
C PHE A 250 17.79 4.05 12.51
N MET A 251 18.43 3.00 12.00
CA MET A 251 17.75 1.74 11.74
C MET A 251 17.74 0.86 12.98
N TYR A 252 16.56 0.40 13.39
CA TYR A 252 16.35 -0.40 14.58
C TYR A 252 15.92 -1.82 14.22
N PHE A 253 16.37 -2.80 15.00
CA PHE A 253 16.07 -4.21 14.82
C PHE A 253 15.66 -4.84 16.15
N TYR A 254 14.75 -5.80 16.10
CA TYR A 254 14.61 -6.78 17.16
C TYR A 254 15.80 -7.73 17.12
N LEU A 255 16.38 -8.03 18.28
CA LEU A 255 17.37 -9.08 18.49
C LEU A 255 16.81 -10.08 19.50
N TYR A 256 16.70 -11.33 19.08
CA TYR A 256 16.08 -12.41 19.86
C TYR A 256 16.77 -13.74 19.56
N GLY A 257 16.45 -14.77 20.34
CA GLY A 257 16.95 -16.12 20.14
C GLY A 257 17.48 -16.73 21.43
N THR A 258 18.50 -17.56 21.30
CA THR A 258 19.20 -18.21 22.41
C THR A 258 20.59 -17.60 22.59
N PRO A 259 21.30 -17.86 23.69
CA PRO A 259 22.72 -17.48 23.84
C PRO A 259 23.64 -18.08 22.76
N GLU A 260 23.25 -19.19 22.16
CA GLU A 260 24.00 -19.88 21.11
C GLU A 260 23.69 -19.35 19.71
N GLN A 261 22.44 -18.97 19.45
CA GLN A 261 21.97 -18.49 18.14
C GLN A 261 21.07 -17.26 18.30
N GLN A 262 21.57 -16.12 17.83
CA GLN A 262 20.81 -14.88 17.79
C GLN A 262 20.31 -14.56 16.39
N HIS A 263 19.18 -13.87 16.32
CA HIS A 263 18.47 -13.50 15.11
C HIS A 263 18.08 -12.03 15.15
N ILE A 264 17.98 -11.40 13.98
CA ILE A 264 17.49 -10.03 13.87
C ILE A 264 16.32 -9.92 12.89
N GLU A 265 15.42 -8.99 13.20
CA GLU A 265 14.31 -8.56 12.33
C GLU A 265 14.17 -7.04 12.40
N HIS A 266 14.06 -6.38 11.26
CA HIS A 266 13.95 -4.92 11.18
C HIS A 266 12.66 -4.40 11.81
N LEU A 267 12.75 -3.40 12.69
CA LEU A 267 11.59 -2.76 13.31
C LEU A 267 10.84 -1.90 12.28
N LEU A 268 9.59 -2.25 11.98
CA LEU A 268 8.81 -1.56 10.96
C LEU A 268 8.01 -0.42 11.61
N VAL A 269 8.47 0.82 11.48
CA VAL A 269 7.82 2.00 12.11
C VAL A 269 7.19 2.99 11.14
N SER A 270 7.45 2.82 9.83
CA SER A 270 7.04 3.76 8.78
C SER A 270 6.53 3.02 7.55
N ALA A 271 5.65 3.67 6.77
CA ALA A 271 5.19 3.19 5.47
C ALA A 271 6.29 3.32 4.41
N GLU A 272 6.23 2.51 3.33
CA GLU A 272 7.27 2.41 2.29
C GLU A 272 8.62 1.91 2.84
N ASN A 273 8.56 0.80 3.59
CA ASN A 273 9.68 0.22 4.30
C ASN A 273 10.32 -0.96 3.54
N VAL A 274 11.28 -1.63 4.17
CA VAL A 274 11.87 -2.88 3.69
C VAL A 274 11.88 -3.87 4.86
N GLN A 275 11.41 -5.09 4.62
CA GLN A 275 11.62 -6.18 5.56
C GLN A 275 13.07 -6.65 5.46
N LEU A 276 13.80 -6.65 6.57
CA LEU A 276 15.18 -7.11 6.63
C LEU A 276 15.33 -8.10 7.80
N THR A 277 15.68 -9.34 7.47
CA THR A 277 15.79 -10.45 8.43
C THR A 277 17.13 -11.13 8.26
N SER A 278 17.79 -11.48 9.36
CA SER A 278 18.98 -12.36 9.30
C SER A 278 18.98 -13.33 10.47
N ASP A 279 19.38 -14.57 10.21
CA ASP A 279 19.56 -15.59 11.25
C ASP A 279 21.03 -15.76 11.64
N GLN A 280 21.28 -16.33 12.83
CA GLN A 280 22.61 -16.67 13.35
C GLN A 280 23.63 -15.54 13.21
N VAL A 281 23.24 -14.33 13.64
CA VAL A 281 24.13 -13.18 13.69
C VAL A 281 25.22 -13.40 14.73
N GLN A 282 26.43 -12.90 14.46
CA GLN A 282 27.55 -13.00 15.39
C GLN A 282 27.74 -11.67 16.11
N LEU A 283 27.75 -11.70 17.43
CA LEU A 283 27.88 -10.51 18.27
C LEU A 283 29.26 -10.48 18.94
N ILE A 284 29.99 -9.38 18.72
CA ILE A 284 31.22 -9.07 19.46
C ILE A 284 30.94 -7.87 20.35
N LEU A 285 30.70 -8.11 21.64
CA LEU A 285 30.41 -7.07 22.62
C LEU A 285 31.68 -6.37 23.09
N THR A 286 31.59 -5.06 23.31
CA THR A 286 32.65 -4.29 23.98
C THR A 286 32.72 -4.63 25.48
N GLU A 287 33.88 -4.43 26.11
CA GLU A 287 34.09 -4.77 27.53
C GLU A 287 33.01 -4.15 28.44
N GLY A 288 32.43 -4.99 29.31
CA GLY A 288 31.39 -4.59 30.27
C GLY A 288 29.95 -4.75 29.79
N GLY A 289 29.72 -5.02 28.49
CA GLY A 289 28.40 -5.36 27.98
C GLY A 289 27.97 -6.77 28.40
N GLN A 290 26.77 -6.91 28.97
CA GLN A 290 26.18 -8.21 29.29
C GLN A 290 24.78 -8.30 28.72
N LEU A 291 24.52 -9.39 27.99
CA LEU A 291 23.20 -9.74 27.49
C LEU A 291 22.74 -10.99 28.24
N SER A 292 21.62 -10.91 28.96
CA SER A 292 21.12 -12.06 29.70
C SER A 292 20.27 -12.97 28.81
N ASN A 293 20.14 -14.24 29.18
CA ASN A 293 19.24 -15.17 28.50
C ASN A 293 17.78 -14.66 28.52
N GLY A 294 17.37 -13.97 29.59
CA GLY A 294 16.05 -13.36 29.69
C GLY A 294 15.86 -12.18 28.73
N ASP A 295 16.92 -11.40 28.48
CA ASP A 295 16.89 -10.32 27.49
C ASP A 295 16.70 -10.91 26.07
N LEU A 296 17.42 -11.98 25.71
CA LEU A 296 17.27 -12.65 24.40
C LEU A 296 15.93 -13.39 24.24
N ALA A 297 15.44 -14.02 25.32
CA ALA A 297 14.18 -14.74 25.31
C ALA A 297 12.96 -13.81 25.27
N LYS A 298 13.07 -12.58 25.78
CA LYS A 298 12.05 -11.54 25.54
C LYS A 298 12.25 -10.92 24.15
N GLY A 299 13.49 -10.67 23.79
CA GLY A 299 13.92 -9.83 22.67
C GLY A 299 14.35 -8.44 23.17
N VAL A 300 15.35 -7.88 22.52
CA VAL A 300 15.88 -6.55 22.78
C VAL A 300 15.91 -5.73 21.50
N ILE A 301 16.07 -4.42 21.63
CA ILE A 301 16.18 -3.51 20.50
C ILE A 301 17.66 -3.26 20.21
N VAL A 302 18.05 -3.45 18.96
CA VAL A 302 19.37 -3.13 18.44
C VAL A 302 19.26 -1.92 17.52
N ARG A 303 20.10 -0.92 17.74
CA ARG A 303 20.26 0.22 16.83
C ARG A 303 21.56 0.07 16.06
N PHE A 304 21.50 0.19 14.74
CA PHE A 304 22.71 0.30 13.93
C PHE A 304 23.20 1.75 13.98
N GLU A 305 24.46 1.94 14.39
CA GLU A 305 25.07 3.28 14.50
C GLU A 305 25.56 3.81 13.16
N ASP A 306 25.85 2.90 12.23
CA ASP A 306 26.39 3.18 10.90
C ASP A 306 25.31 3.28 9.81
N VAL A 307 24.05 2.96 10.12
CA VAL A 307 22.93 2.98 9.16
C VAL A 307 21.85 3.96 9.59
N ARG A 308 21.58 4.91 8.69
CA ARG A 308 20.51 5.91 8.83
C ARG A 308 19.32 5.49 7.98
N GLU A 309 18.21 5.11 8.62
CA GLU A 309 17.01 4.60 7.94
C GLU A 309 16.46 5.62 6.93
N GLN A 310 16.42 6.90 7.31
CA GLN A 310 16.02 8.00 6.42
C GLN A 310 16.82 8.15 5.13
N THR A 311 18.05 7.60 5.08
CA THR A 311 18.90 7.63 3.88
C THR A 311 18.70 6.37 3.03
N VAL A 312 18.19 5.30 3.64
CA VAL A 312 17.94 4.01 2.99
C VAL A 312 16.54 3.97 2.38
N LEU A 313 15.56 4.53 3.09
CA LEU A 313 14.15 4.49 2.70
C LEU A 313 13.74 5.70 1.85
N PRO A 314 12.84 5.52 0.87
CA PRO A 314 12.20 4.26 0.48
C PRO A 314 13.18 3.35 -0.29
N ALA A 315 13.20 2.06 0.05
CA ALA A 315 14.07 1.09 -0.62
C ALA A 315 13.52 0.75 -2.00
N LEU A 316 14.20 1.17 -3.07
CA LEU A 316 13.76 0.93 -4.44
C LEU A 316 13.77 -0.57 -4.79
N PRO A 317 12.61 -1.15 -5.14
CA PRO A 317 12.53 -2.51 -5.67
C PRO A 317 13.39 -2.69 -6.93
N PRO A 318 13.99 -3.87 -7.18
CA PRO A 318 13.98 -5.11 -6.40
C PRO A 318 15.21 -5.24 -5.45
N ASN A 319 15.84 -4.13 -5.06
CA ASN A 319 17.19 -4.20 -4.50
C ASN A 319 17.20 -4.46 -2.99
N THR A 320 17.90 -5.52 -2.58
CA THR A 320 18.43 -5.65 -1.21
C THR A 320 19.40 -4.49 -0.94
N PRO A 321 19.19 -3.71 0.14
CA PRO A 321 20.12 -2.65 0.50
C PRO A 321 21.55 -3.20 0.63
N ALA A 322 22.53 -2.51 0.03
CA ALA A 322 23.90 -3.04 -0.05
C ALA A 322 24.56 -3.29 1.32
N PHE A 323 24.11 -2.56 2.36
CA PHE A 323 24.59 -2.74 3.72
C PHE A 323 24.10 -4.06 4.34
N PHE A 324 22.97 -4.62 3.87
CA PHE A 324 22.33 -5.80 4.45
C PHE A 324 22.58 -7.04 3.59
N ARG A 325 23.82 -7.56 3.62
CA ARG A 325 24.24 -8.76 2.88
C ARG A 325 24.94 -9.75 3.82
N ALA A 326 24.93 -11.02 3.46
CA ALA A 326 25.56 -12.05 4.28
C ALA A 326 27.03 -11.70 4.59
N GLY A 327 27.41 -11.79 5.87
CA GLY A 327 28.75 -11.48 6.36
C GLY A 327 29.12 -9.99 6.45
N THR A 328 28.22 -9.05 6.15
CA THR A 328 28.49 -7.63 6.42
C THR A 328 28.52 -7.36 7.92
N THR A 329 29.20 -6.28 8.31
CA THR A 329 29.40 -5.93 9.71
C THR A 329 28.88 -4.55 10.03
N HIS A 330 28.19 -4.42 11.16
CA HIS A 330 27.59 -3.17 11.64
C HIS A 330 28.00 -2.90 13.08
N ASP A 331 28.25 -1.64 13.38
CA ASP A 331 28.45 -1.19 14.75
C ASP A 331 27.07 -0.93 15.37
N PHE A 332 26.82 -1.44 16.57
CA PHE A 332 25.50 -1.41 17.17
C PHE A 332 25.50 -1.02 18.65
N THR A 333 24.32 -0.58 19.10
CA THR A 333 23.97 -0.44 20.52
C THR A 333 22.67 -1.21 20.83
N ILE A 334 22.58 -1.76 22.04
CA ILE A 334 21.44 -2.57 22.50
C ILE A 334 20.68 -1.81 23.58
N PHE A 335 19.36 -1.85 23.51
CA PHE A 335 18.42 -1.31 24.48
C PHE A 335 17.42 -2.40 24.90
N ARG A 336 16.99 -2.38 26.16
CA ARG A 336 15.84 -3.20 26.55
C ARG A 336 14.59 -2.59 25.95
N ASP A 337 13.71 -3.43 25.44
CA ASP A 337 12.43 -2.94 24.96
C ASP A 337 11.56 -2.50 26.15
N SER A 338 11.21 -1.22 26.16
CA SER A 338 10.32 -0.57 27.11
C SER A 338 8.84 -0.86 26.85
N HIS A 339 8.50 -1.39 25.68
CA HIS A 339 7.13 -1.65 25.25
C HIS A 339 6.71 -3.09 25.59
N GLY A 340 5.40 -3.27 25.73
CA GLY A 340 4.77 -4.59 25.77
C GLY A 340 4.75 -5.20 24.36
N PRO A 341 4.58 -6.53 24.24
CA PRO A 341 4.51 -7.22 22.96
C PRO A 341 3.24 -6.89 22.16
N ASP A 342 2.32 -6.12 22.73
CA ASP A 342 1.01 -5.72 22.22
C ASP A 342 0.89 -4.21 21.95
N VAL A 343 1.95 -3.43 22.17
CA VAL A 343 1.95 -1.99 21.89
C VAL A 343 1.98 -1.77 20.38
N HIS A 344 1.37 -0.68 19.90
CA HIS A 344 1.27 -0.33 18.49
C HIS A 344 1.57 1.15 18.25
N GLY A 345 1.85 1.49 16.99
CA GLY A 345 1.83 2.85 16.50
C GLY A 345 3.20 3.42 16.16
N PRO A 346 3.21 4.63 15.60
CA PRO A 346 4.44 5.41 15.48
C PRO A 346 5.00 5.77 16.87
N SER A 347 6.28 6.08 16.93
CA SER A 347 7.01 6.50 18.15
C SER A 347 7.69 5.40 18.97
N LEU A 348 7.73 4.16 18.47
CA LEU A 348 8.39 3.04 19.17
C LEU A 348 9.87 3.27 19.36
N THR A 349 10.49 3.98 18.41
CA THR A 349 11.91 4.27 18.45
C THR A 349 12.25 5.50 19.30
N GLU A 350 11.28 6.35 19.64
CA GLU A 350 11.54 7.62 20.33
C GLU A 350 12.17 7.41 21.71
N ALA A 351 11.72 6.37 22.41
CA ALA A 351 12.27 5.99 23.71
C ALA A 351 13.78 5.71 23.65
N TYR A 352 14.28 5.15 22.55
CA TYR A 352 15.69 4.71 22.43
C TYR A 352 16.64 5.79 21.92
N VAL A 353 16.13 6.92 21.42
CA VAL A 353 16.96 8.05 21.00
C VAL A 353 17.80 8.58 22.17
N SER A 354 17.22 8.59 23.38
CA SER A 354 17.86 9.09 24.61
C SER A 354 18.11 8.02 25.68
N ALA A 355 17.74 6.77 25.43
CA ALA A 355 17.92 5.68 26.38
C ALA A 355 19.42 5.37 26.60
N SER A 356 19.74 4.87 27.79
CA SER A 356 21.07 4.33 28.06
C SER A 356 21.17 2.90 27.50
N PRO A 357 22.17 2.60 26.66
CA PRO A 357 22.35 1.26 26.11
C PRO A 357 22.82 0.29 27.20
N ILE A 358 22.41 -0.97 27.09
CA ILE A 358 22.86 -2.05 27.98
C ILE A 358 24.13 -2.74 27.48
N ALA A 359 24.38 -2.68 26.18
CA ALA A 359 25.56 -3.23 25.53
C ALA A 359 25.80 -2.51 24.20
N SER A 360 27.03 -2.60 23.71
CA SER A 360 27.44 -2.13 22.40
C SER A 360 28.45 -3.09 21.81
N GLY A 361 28.63 -3.05 20.50
CA GLY A 361 29.53 -3.99 19.85
C GLY A 361 29.53 -3.88 18.35
N ARG A 362 30.12 -4.90 17.74
CA ARG A 362 30.08 -5.14 16.30
C ARG A 362 29.32 -6.42 16.03
N MET A 363 28.36 -6.35 15.12
CA MET A 363 27.57 -7.49 14.68
C MET A 363 28.01 -7.88 13.27
N THR A 364 28.08 -9.17 13.01
CA THR A 364 28.23 -9.72 11.66
C THR A 364 26.93 -10.43 11.27
N LEU A 365 26.36 -10.08 10.12
CA LEU A 365 25.16 -10.75 9.60
C LEU A 365 25.48 -12.22 9.25
N GLY A 366 24.50 -13.09 9.49
CA GLY A 366 24.65 -14.51 9.20
C GLY A 366 24.63 -14.82 7.72
N LYS A 367 24.54 -16.11 7.40
CA LYS A 367 24.53 -16.58 6.00
C LYS A 367 23.16 -16.44 5.35
N MET A 368 22.06 -16.65 6.10
CA MET A 368 20.73 -16.38 5.62
C MET A 368 20.38 -14.93 5.90
N VAL A 369 20.10 -14.21 4.82
CA VAL A 369 19.66 -12.82 4.83
C VAL A 369 18.45 -12.74 3.92
N TRP A 370 17.35 -12.23 4.44
CA TRP A 370 16.14 -11.93 3.69
C TRP A 370 15.96 -10.42 3.63
N ALA A 371 15.68 -9.91 2.43
CA ALA A 371 15.40 -8.52 2.21
C ALA A 371 14.29 -8.38 1.17
N ASP A 372 13.18 -7.77 1.56
CA ASP A 372 12.02 -7.60 0.70
C ASP A 372 11.43 -6.19 0.81
N SER A 373 11.56 -5.44 -0.28
CA SER A 373 10.90 -4.13 -0.47
C SER A 373 9.79 -4.20 -1.51
N VAL A 374 9.56 -5.37 -2.13
CA VAL A 374 8.60 -5.56 -3.23
C VAL A 374 7.28 -6.08 -2.67
N MET A 375 7.24 -7.30 -2.14
CA MET A 375 6.00 -7.93 -1.64
C MET A 375 5.47 -7.15 -0.44
N PHE A 376 6.40 -6.69 0.40
CA PHE A 376 6.07 -5.88 1.57
C PHE A 376 5.27 -4.62 1.21
N ASN A 377 5.66 -3.92 0.14
CA ASN A 377 5.02 -2.70 -0.32
C ASN A 377 4.02 -2.94 -1.47
N GLU A 378 3.75 -4.19 -1.84
CA GLU A 378 2.93 -4.53 -2.99
C GLU A 378 1.52 -3.99 -2.79
N ASP A 379 1.02 -3.24 -3.76
CA ASP A 379 -0.35 -2.76 -3.73
C ASP A 379 -1.24 -3.74 -4.51
N PRO A 380 -2.19 -4.41 -3.84
CA PRO A 380 -3.06 -5.40 -4.47
C PRO A 380 -3.91 -4.81 -5.60
N LEU A 381 -4.04 -3.49 -5.69
CA LEU A 381 -4.82 -2.80 -6.71
C LEU A 381 -3.98 -1.84 -7.58
N ALA A 382 -2.64 -1.87 -7.50
CA ALA A 382 -1.76 -1.04 -8.34
C ALA A 382 -1.89 -1.37 -9.83
N ASP A 383 -2.16 -2.63 -10.15
CA ASP A 383 -2.70 -3.03 -11.42
C ASP A 383 -4.22 -2.90 -11.36
N GLY A 384 -4.69 -1.65 -11.38
CA GLY A 384 -6.10 -1.33 -11.49
C GLY A 384 -6.71 -2.25 -12.54
N ALA A 385 -7.71 -3.04 -12.12
CA ALA A 385 -8.45 -4.01 -12.91
C ALA A 385 -7.85 -4.22 -14.31
N GLN A 386 -7.09 -5.30 -14.51
CA GLN A 386 -6.95 -5.83 -15.85
C GLN A 386 -8.34 -6.22 -16.38
N VAL A 387 -9.12 -5.25 -16.85
CA VAL A 387 -9.63 -5.36 -18.21
C VAL A 387 -8.37 -5.63 -19.01
N GLN A 388 -8.26 -6.80 -19.61
CA GLN A 388 -7.22 -7.10 -20.60
C GLN A 388 -7.20 -5.96 -21.63
N ALA A 389 -6.40 -4.94 -21.37
CA ALA A 389 -6.02 -3.97 -22.36
C ALA A 389 -4.98 -4.72 -23.18
N ASP A 390 -5.42 -5.27 -24.31
CA ASP A 390 -4.54 -5.89 -25.30
C ASP A 390 -3.24 -5.10 -25.41
N SER A 391 -2.16 -5.70 -24.90
CA SER A 391 -0.82 -5.15 -24.94
C SER A 391 -0.53 -4.54 -26.32
N ALA A 392 -0.30 -3.23 -26.37
CA ALA A 392 0.02 -2.51 -27.60
C ALA A 392 1.48 -2.71 -28.04
N LYS A 393 2.17 -3.72 -27.49
CA LYS A 393 3.54 -4.06 -27.86
C LYS A 393 3.50 -4.81 -29.18
N GLY A 394 3.86 -4.13 -30.27
CA GLY A 394 3.90 -4.69 -31.64
C GLY A 394 2.82 -4.19 -32.60
N LYS A 395 1.91 -3.31 -32.17
CA LYS A 395 0.87 -2.72 -33.04
C LYS A 395 1.38 -1.47 -33.76
N THR A 396 1.11 -1.38 -35.06
CA THR A 396 1.37 -0.18 -35.89
C THR A 396 0.52 1.01 -35.43
N LEU A 397 0.94 2.24 -35.80
CA LEU A 397 0.21 3.47 -35.43
C LEU A 397 -1.26 3.43 -35.89
N GLU A 398 -1.52 2.82 -37.03
CA GLU A 398 -2.85 2.68 -37.63
C GLU A 398 -3.74 1.70 -36.83
N GLU A 399 -3.17 0.61 -36.30
CA GLU A 399 -3.88 -0.33 -35.43
C GLU A 399 -4.23 0.29 -34.06
N ARG A 400 -3.35 1.17 -33.52
CA ARG A 400 -3.62 1.91 -32.28
C ARG A 400 -4.76 2.93 -32.45
N LEU A 401 -4.82 3.60 -33.59
CA LEU A 401 -5.87 4.56 -33.96
C LEU A 401 -7.22 3.87 -34.23
N ASN A 402 -7.20 2.68 -34.83
CA ASN A 402 -8.42 1.91 -35.07
C ASN A 402 -8.99 1.30 -33.78
N ALA A 403 -8.16 0.92 -32.81
CA ALA A 403 -8.61 0.42 -31.50
C ALA A 403 -9.28 1.52 -30.63
N THR A 404 -8.93 2.79 -30.84
CA THR A 404 -9.55 3.95 -30.14
C THR A 404 -10.80 4.49 -30.84
N ARG A 405 -11.10 4.03 -32.06
CA ARG A 405 -12.31 4.39 -32.79
C ARG A 405 -13.51 3.60 -32.26
N ARG A 406 -14.18 4.11 -31.22
CA ARG A 406 -15.56 3.71 -30.93
C ARG A 406 -16.41 4.05 -32.15
N LYS A 407 -17.07 3.05 -32.75
CA LYS A 407 -18.07 3.27 -33.80
C LYS A 407 -19.22 4.08 -33.21
N PHE A 408 -19.19 5.39 -33.38
CA PHE A 408 -20.42 6.18 -33.37
C PHE A 408 -21.25 5.73 -34.57
N GLN A 409 -22.38 5.05 -34.33
CA GLN A 409 -23.46 5.05 -35.30
C GLN A 409 -24.07 6.44 -35.27
N ALA A 410 -23.79 7.23 -36.31
CA ALA A 410 -24.53 8.45 -36.56
C ALA A 410 -25.89 8.09 -37.16
N GLU A 411 -26.97 8.59 -36.55
CA GLU A 411 -28.27 8.72 -37.21
C GLU A 411 -28.13 9.59 -38.47
N ASP A 412 -29.07 9.37 -39.39
CA ASP A 412 -29.03 9.76 -40.80
C ASP A 412 -28.57 11.18 -41.13
N ALA A 413 -27.81 11.26 -42.22
CA ALA A 413 -27.24 12.46 -42.79
C ALA A 413 -28.29 13.25 -43.58
N THR A 414 -28.66 14.43 -43.09
CA THR A 414 -29.13 15.53 -43.94
C THR A 414 -28.46 16.84 -43.54
N HIS A 415 -27.80 17.48 -44.51
CA HIS A 415 -27.03 18.74 -44.50
C HIS A 415 -25.51 18.58 -44.27
N ALA A 416 -24.74 18.21 -45.29
CA ALA A 416 -24.28 19.03 -46.43
C ALA A 416 -23.11 19.98 -46.08
N ASP A 417 -21.93 19.52 -46.52
CA ASP A 417 -21.07 20.18 -47.51
C ASP A 417 -20.52 21.59 -47.22
N GLY A 418 -19.19 21.68 -47.13
CA GLY A 418 -18.50 22.97 -47.10
C GLY A 418 -16.98 22.90 -46.93
N TYR A 419 -16.42 21.89 -46.27
CA TYR A 419 -15.02 21.95 -45.83
C TYR A 419 -14.01 21.09 -46.61
N TYR A 420 -14.45 20.26 -47.56
CA TYR A 420 -13.56 19.41 -48.39
C TYR A 420 -12.86 20.13 -49.57
N LYS A 421 -12.66 21.44 -49.48
CA LYS A 421 -11.86 22.20 -50.46
C LYS A 421 -10.77 23.00 -49.78
N LYS A 422 -9.69 22.32 -49.39
CA LYS A 422 -8.31 22.85 -49.38
C LYS A 422 -7.30 21.71 -49.14
N HIS A 423 -7.08 20.96 -50.21
CA HIS A 423 -5.90 20.15 -50.44
C HIS A 423 -4.83 21.03 -51.13
N ASP A 424 -3.56 20.71 -50.90
CA ASP A 424 -2.35 21.07 -51.67
C ASP A 424 -1.79 22.51 -51.68
N LYS A 425 -0.68 22.65 -50.94
CA LYS A 425 0.59 23.36 -51.22
C LYS A 425 1.39 23.32 -49.90
N GLN A 426 2.56 22.71 -49.72
CA GLN A 426 3.66 22.39 -50.62
C GLN A 426 4.54 21.27 -50.01
N ALA A 427 5.00 20.37 -50.89
CA ALA A 427 6.08 19.42 -50.65
C ALA A 427 7.46 20.09 -50.75
N GLY A 428 8.45 19.54 -50.04
CA GLY A 428 9.83 20.01 -50.03
C GLY A 428 10.85 18.95 -49.59
N TRP A 429 11.07 17.95 -50.45
CA TRP A 429 12.35 17.26 -50.74
C TRP A 429 12.95 16.22 -49.76
N ARG A 430 12.95 14.97 -50.26
CA ARG A 430 13.92 13.89 -49.98
C ARG A 430 15.26 14.18 -50.69
N ILE A 431 16.37 13.78 -50.07
CA ILE A 431 17.43 12.87 -50.61
C ILE A 431 18.71 13.03 -49.75
N CYS A 432 19.10 11.93 -49.10
CA CYS A 432 20.45 11.36 -49.16
C CYS A 432 20.36 9.88 -48.71
N LEU A 433 20.29 8.97 -49.70
CA LEU A 433 20.76 7.58 -49.58
C LEU A 433 22.27 7.61 -49.24
N GLY A 434 22.93 6.58 -48.68
CA GLY A 434 22.62 5.18 -48.51
C GLY A 434 23.90 4.45 -48.10
N GLY A 435 23.78 3.17 -47.75
CA GLY A 435 24.93 2.27 -47.61
C GLY A 435 25.01 1.55 -46.27
N LYS A 436 24.83 0.23 -46.33
CA LYS A 436 25.11 -0.80 -45.31
C LYS A 436 24.00 -1.15 -44.32
N ILE A 437 22.91 -1.74 -44.82
CA ILE A 437 22.40 -3.00 -44.25
C ILE A 437 22.03 -3.91 -45.43
N ALA A 438 23.06 -4.47 -46.06
CA ALA A 438 22.95 -5.50 -47.09
C ALA A 438 24.14 -6.46 -46.95
N SER A 439 24.11 -7.27 -45.89
CA SER A 439 24.92 -8.47 -45.65
C SER A 439 24.41 -9.02 -44.31
N ILE A 440 23.50 -10.00 -44.26
CA ILE A 440 23.71 -11.46 -44.29
C ILE A 440 22.29 -11.99 -43.94
N GLY A 441 21.59 -12.86 -44.66
CA GLY A 441 21.99 -14.17 -45.17
C GLY A 441 21.49 -15.27 -44.22
N HIS A 442 20.43 -16.00 -44.62
CA HIS A 442 19.88 -17.20 -43.95
C HIS A 442 20.91 -18.31 -43.67
N ASN A 443 20.80 -19.05 -42.54
CA ASN A 443 20.25 -20.43 -42.43
C ASN A 443 20.38 -20.98 -40.98
N PRO A 444 19.63 -22.04 -40.57
CA PRO A 444 19.44 -22.50 -39.18
C PRO A 444 20.32 -23.71 -38.77
N ALA A 445 20.19 -24.06 -37.48
CA ALA A 445 20.58 -25.29 -36.76
C ALA A 445 21.88 -25.27 -35.93
N GLY A 446 21.73 -25.61 -34.65
CA GLY A 446 22.76 -26.22 -33.79
C GLY A 446 23.03 -25.54 -32.44
N GLY A 447 22.65 -26.20 -31.33
CA GLY A 447 23.47 -26.33 -30.12
C GLY A 447 23.43 -25.26 -29.00
N ASP A 448 22.79 -25.66 -27.89
CA ASP A 448 23.14 -25.50 -26.46
C ASP A 448 23.39 -24.15 -25.73
N LEU A 449 22.67 -24.06 -24.60
CA LEU A 449 23.00 -23.50 -23.27
C LEU A 449 23.36 -22.02 -23.11
N VAL A 450 22.48 -21.26 -22.44
CA VAL A 450 22.84 -20.36 -21.30
C VAL A 450 21.70 -20.33 -20.28
N VAL A 451 22.08 -20.49 -19.02
CA VAL A 451 21.32 -20.42 -17.77
C VAL A 451 20.89 -18.98 -17.47
N SER A 452 19.65 -18.75 -17.03
CA SER A 452 19.29 -17.59 -16.21
C SER A 452 18.69 -18.07 -14.89
N SER A 453 19.54 -18.10 -13.87
CA SER A 453 19.14 -18.07 -12.47
C SER A 453 18.70 -16.64 -12.14
N ASP A 454 17.50 -16.51 -11.57
CA ASP A 454 17.18 -15.60 -10.45
C ASP A 454 15.65 -15.58 -10.29
N ALA A 455 15.16 -16.66 -9.69
CA ALA A 455 13.87 -16.74 -9.05
C ALA A 455 14.07 -17.57 -7.77
N PRO A 456 13.54 -17.17 -6.61
CA PRO A 456 13.67 -17.97 -5.40
C PRO A 456 13.04 -19.35 -5.64
N VAL A 457 13.83 -20.39 -5.43
CA VAL A 457 13.40 -21.78 -5.54
C VAL A 457 12.45 -22.06 -4.40
N SER A 458 11.15 -22.15 -4.68
CA SER A 458 10.20 -22.71 -3.72
C SER A 458 10.44 -24.22 -3.63
N VAL A 459 11.18 -24.67 -2.61
CA VAL A 459 11.26 -26.10 -2.30
C VAL A 459 9.91 -26.51 -1.68
N SER A 460 8.97 -26.95 -2.51
CA SER A 460 7.74 -27.59 -2.05
C SER A 460 8.04 -29.05 -1.66
N ALA A 461 8.77 -29.24 -0.57
CA ALA A 461 8.82 -30.54 0.07
C ALA A 461 7.46 -30.78 0.75
N GLY A 462 6.65 -31.68 0.19
CA GLY A 462 5.33 -32.08 0.69
C GLY A 462 5.33 -32.80 2.03
N ALA A 463 6.13 -32.34 3.00
CA ALA A 463 6.04 -32.77 4.39
C ALA A 463 4.91 -32.01 5.06
N LYS A 464 3.87 -32.73 5.49
CA LYS A 464 2.87 -32.16 6.41
C LYS A 464 3.58 -31.89 7.73
N PHE A 465 3.80 -30.62 8.04
CA PHE A 465 4.22 -30.21 9.38
C PHE A 465 3.08 -30.56 10.34
N GLY A 466 3.39 -31.30 11.42
CA GLY A 466 2.45 -31.61 12.48
C GLY A 466 1.96 -30.34 13.18
N VAL A 467 1.04 -30.50 14.14
CA VAL A 467 0.57 -29.37 14.97
C VAL A 467 1.75 -28.77 15.72
N LEU A 468 2.03 -27.49 15.50
CA LEU A 468 3.00 -26.72 16.30
C LEU A 468 2.50 -26.64 17.74
N THR A 469 3.38 -26.88 18.71
CA THR A 469 3.06 -26.78 20.15
C THR A 469 3.96 -25.73 20.81
N GLY A 470 3.54 -25.20 21.96
CA GLY A 470 4.37 -24.24 22.70
C GLY A 470 4.62 -22.93 21.94
N VAL A 471 3.62 -22.47 21.17
CA VAL A 471 3.73 -21.21 20.43
C VAL A 471 3.61 -20.06 21.41
N GLU A 472 4.71 -19.33 21.61
CA GLU A 472 4.75 -18.14 22.44
C GLU A 472 5.11 -16.94 21.57
N PRO A 473 4.25 -15.89 21.53
CA PRO A 473 4.57 -14.67 20.83
C PRO A 473 5.67 -13.92 21.58
N LEU A 474 6.69 -13.52 20.84
CA LEU A 474 7.75 -12.64 21.33
C LEU A 474 7.34 -11.18 21.13
N TRP A 475 6.80 -10.85 19.95
CA TRP A 475 6.43 -9.48 19.54
C TRP A 475 5.27 -9.48 18.56
N ILE A 476 4.27 -8.62 18.75
CA ILE A 476 3.12 -8.44 17.85
C ILE A 476 2.83 -6.96 17.63
N TRP A 477 2.96 -6.48 16.40
CA TRP A 477 2.64 -5.11 16.03
C TRP A 477 1.60 -5.09 14.93
N ILE A 478 0.66 -4.17 15.01
CA ILE A 478 -0.25 -3.82 13.93
C ILE A 478 0.31 -2.56 13.31
N LEU A 479 0.66 -2.61 12.02
CA LEU A 479 1.17 -1.46 11.27
C LEU A 479 0.03 -0.54 10.84
#